data_AF-A0A7K4H5D6-F1
#
_entry.id   AF-A0A7K4H5D6-F1
#
_cell.length_a   1.000
_cell.length_b   1.000
_cell.length_c   1.000
_cell.angle_alpha   90.00
_cell.angle_beta   90.00
_cell.angle_gamma   90.00
#
_symmetry.space_group_name_H-M   'P 1'
#
loop_
_entity.id
_entity.type
_entity.pdbx_description
1 polymer ?
#
loop_
_entity_poly.entity_id
_entity_poly.type
_entity_poly.pdbx_seq_one_letter_code
_entity_poly.pdbx_strand_id
1 'polypeptide(L)' 'MNSSNYYKIEGGKLIRTHRSCPKCGPSYFLADHYDRF' A
#
# COMPACT_ATOMS: atom_id res chain seq x y z
N MET A 1 0.02 13.88 3.30
CA MET A 1 0.13 12.51 2.75
C MET A 1 -0.44 11.54 3.77
N ASN A 2 -1.77 11.38 3.83
CA ASN A 2 -2.39 10.51 4.85
C ASN A 2 -2.26 9.04 4.45
N SER A 3 -1.30 8.35 5.04
CA SER A 3 -0.99 6.92 4.84
C SER A 3 -2.13 5.97 5.24
N SER A 4 -3.18 6.47 5.89
CA SER A 4 -4.34 5.69 6.36
C SER A 4 -5.27 5.21 5.23
N ASN A 5 -5.22 5.81 4.05
CA ASN A 5 -6.12 5.42 2.93
C ASN A 5 -5.73 4.09 2.25
N TYR A 6 -4.55 3.55 2.53
CA TYR A 6 -4.04 2.33 1.87
C TYR A 6 -4.21 1.05 2.69
N TYR A 7 -4.90 1.15 3.83
CA TYR A 7 -5.21 0.05 4.71
C TYR A 7 -6.70 -0.26 4.63
N LYS A 8 -7.05 -1.40 4.03
CA LYS A 8 -8.41 -1.93 4.06
C LYS A 8 -8.50 -2.99 5.15
N ILE A 9 -9.58 -2.98 5.92
CA ILE A 9 -9.85 -4.00 6.92
C ILE A 9 -11.03 -4.81 6.42
N GLU A 10 -10.79 -6.06 6.02
CA GLU A 10 -11.84 -6.99 5.62
C GLU A 10 -11.89 -8.14 6.62
N GLY A 11 -13.02 -8.29 7.31
CA GLY A 11 -13.27 -9.43 8.21
C GLY A 11 -12.26 -9.59 9.35
N GLY A 12 -11.64 -8.50 9.81
CA GLY A 12 -10.63 -8.53 10.88
C GLY A 12 -9.18 -8.74 10.40
N LYS A 13 -8.94 -8.80 9.09
CA LYS A 13 -7.59 -8.82 8.51
C LYS A 13 -7.28 -7.48 7.85
N LEU A 14 -6.10 -6.95 8.17
CA LEU A 14 -5.57 -5.73 7.59
C LEU A 14 -4.92 -6.07 6.25
N ILE A 15 -5.59 -5.68 5.17
CA ILE A 15 -5.17 -5.86 3.79
C ILE A 15 -4.54 -4.56 3.30
N ARG A 16 -3.33 -4.67 2.74
CA ARG A 16 -2.61 -3.55 2.13
C ARG A 16 -3.00 -3.46 0.67
N THR A 17 -3.54 -2.33 0.26
CA THR A 17 -4.03 -2.14 -1.13
C THR A 17 -2.88 -1.99 -2.13
N HIS A 18 -1.72 -1.46 -1.70
CA HIS A 18 -0.58 -1.20 -2.58
C HIS A 18 0.65 -2.02 -2.19
N ARG A 19 1.51 -2.26 -3.19
CA ARG A 19 2.82 -2.90 -3.00
C ARG A 19 3.69 -2.03 -2.08
N SER A 20 4.36 -2.63 -1.10
CA SER A 20 5.37 -1.95 -0.29
C SER A 20 6.70 -1.88 -1.04
N CYS A 21 7.37 -0.74 -0.99
CA CYS A 21 8.68 -0.57 -1.63
C CYS A 21 9.73 -1.46 -0.93
N PRO A 22 10.39 -2.41 -1.63
CA PRO A 22 11.38 -3.30 -1.02
C PRO A 22 12.64 -2.55 -0.58
N LYS A 23 12.90 -1.35 -1.12
CA LYS A 23 14.06 -0.53 -0.78
C LYS A 23 13.81 0.39 0.42
N CYS A 24 12.58 0.90 0.58
CA CYS A 24 12.22 1.86 1.62
C CYS A 24 11.56 1.21 2.85
N GLY A 25 11.11 -0.04 2.74
CA GLY A 25 10.55 -0.80 3.84
C GLY A 25 9.02 -0.77 3.93
N PRO A 26 8.44 -1.48 4.92
CA PRO A 26 7.02 -1.83 4.97
C PRO A 26 6.08 -0.64 5.22
N SER A 27 6.57 0.58 5.41
CA SER A 27 5.76 1.79 5.61
C SER A 27 5.58 2.64 4.35
N TYR A 28 6.35 2.35 3.29
CA TYR A 28 6.33 3.12 2.06
C TYR A 28 5.61 2.34 0.96
N PHE A 29 4.45 2.85 0.55
CA PHE A 29 3.66 2.27 -0.53
C PHE A 29 4.13 2.81 -1.88
N LEU A 30 4.21 1.93 -2.87
CA LEU A 30 4.43 2.30 -4.25
C LEU A 30 3.12 2.84 -4.84
N ALA A 31 3.23 3.88 -5.67
CA ALA A 31 2.10 4.38 -6.43
C ALA A 31 1.72 3.35 -7.51
N ASP A 32 0.42 3.10 -7.67
CA ASP A 32 -0.07 2.30 -8.79
C ASP A 32 -0.39 3.24 -9.96
N HIS A 33 0.36 3.11 -11.04
CA HIS A 33 0.12 3.81 -12.29
C HIS A 33 -0.08 2.78 -13.39
N TYR A 34 -1.18 2.88 -14.14
CA TYR A 34 -1.56 1.92 -15.19
C TYR A 34 -0.53 1.78 -16.33
N ASP A 35 0.37 2.75 -16.44
CA ASP A 35 1.39 2.89 -17.49
C ASP A 35 2.77 2.37 -17.03
N ARG A 36 2.96 2.12 -15.72
CA ARG A 36 4.25 1.74 -15.13
C ARG A 36 4.05 0.68 -14.05
N PHE A 37 4.19 -0.58 -14.44
CA PHE A 37 4.00 -1.77 -13.60
C PHE A 37 5.20 -2.09 -12.71
#